data_AF-A0A8H2VZG6-F1
#
_entry.id   AF-A0A8H2VZG6-F1
#
_cell.length_a   1.000
_cell.length_b   1.000
_cell.length_c   1.000
_cell.angle_alpha   90.00
_cell.angle_beta   90.00
_cell.angle_gamma   90.00
#
_symmetry.space_group_name_H-M   'P 1'
#
loop_
_entity.id
_entity.type
_entity.pdbx_description
1 polymer ?
#
loop_
_entity_poly.entity_id
_entity_poly.type
_entity_poly.pdbx_seq_one_letter_code
_entity_poly.pdbx_strand_id
1 'polypeptide(L)'
;MSTQDLDPDPITTACAKSLEDFERDYMPPRSSYALYAPPPKPDAPTKSYKINLYKANTLHTRDLTACLNLIERTSGKHYRGSRLGWNGVRKRREMGSWDLRYLVVREVGAGWE
;
A
#
# COMPACT_ATOMS: atom_id res chain seq x y z
N MET A 1 -7.62 -2.70 -43.96
CA MET A 1 -7.96 -3.02 -42.55
C MET A 1 -6.67 -2.84 -41.76
N SER A 2 -6.45 -1.65 -41.18
CA SER A 2 -5.27 -1.43 -40.33
C SER A 2 -5.59 -1.94 -38.94
N THR A 3 -4.99 -3.07 -38.57
CA THR A 3 -4.74 -3.41 -37.17
C THR A 3 -3.82 -2.34 -36.61
N GLN A 4 -4.38 -1.28 -36.04
CA GLN A 4 -3.65 -0.50 -35.05
C GLN A 4 -3.47 -1.43 -33.86
N ASP A 5 -2.24 -1.92 -33.69
CA ASP A 5 -1.80 -2.51 -32.43
C ASP A 5 -2.14 -1.52 -31.33
N LEU A 6 -3.14 -1.87 -30.52
CA LEU A 6 -3.50 -1.11 -29.33
C LEU A 6 -2.34 -1.29 -28.35
N ASP A 7 -1.41 -0.35 -28.36
CA ASP A 7 -0.40 -0.26 -27.31
C ASP A 7 -1.12 -0.40 -25.96
N PRO A 8 -0.69 -1.34 -25.10
CA PRO A 8 -1.38 -1.59 -23.85
C PRO A 8 -1.36 -0.30 -23.01
N ASP A 9 -2.55 0.11 -22.55
CA ASP A 9 -2.72 1.30 -21.73
C ASP A 9 -1.65 1.34 -20.60
N PRO A 10 -1.05 2.52 -20.30
CA PRO A 10 0.06 2.61 -19.34
C PRO A 10 -0.26 2.04 -17.96
N ILE A 11 -1.52 2.13 -17.50
CA ILE A 11 -1.94 1.56 -16.21
C ILE A 11 -1.88 0.04 -16.30
N THR A 12 -2.42 -0.53 -17.37
CA THR A 12 -2.39 -1.98 -17.62
C THR A 12 -0.95 -2.50 -17.68
N THR A 13 -0.08 -1.80 -18.40
CA THR A 13 1.36 -2.11 -18.48
C THR A 13 2.03 -2.10 -17.11
N ALA A 14 1.78 -1.08 -16.29
CA ALA A 14 2.35 -1.00 -14.95
C ALA A 14 1.83 -2.12 -14.03
N CYS A 15 0.56 -2.49 -14.15
CA CYS A 15 -0.08 -3.52 -13.33
C CYS A 15 0.33 -4.95 -13.69
N ALA A 16 0.73 -5.17 -14.94
CA ALA A 16 1.27 -6.46 -15.38
C ALA A 16 2.68 -6.76 -14.86
N LYS A 17 3.48 -5.73 -14.49
CA LYS A 17 4.87 -5.91 -14.02
C LYS A 17 4.98 -6.76 -12.76
N SER A 18 6.11 -7.44 -12.59
CA SER A 18 6.54 -8.00 -11.30
C SER A 18 6.66 -6.88 -10.24
N LEU A 19 6.74 -7.24 -8.95
CA LEU A 19 7.01 -6.22 -7.93
C LEU A 19 8.41 -5.62 -8.10
N GLU A 20 9.42 -6.42 -8.45
CA GLU A 20 10.78 -5.91 -8.66
C GLU A 20 10.86 -4.94 -9.84
N ASP A 21 10.25 -5.28 -10.97
CA ASP A 21 10.22 -4.41 -12.15
C ASP A 21 9.42 -3.14 -11.89
N PHE A 22 8.28 -3.25 -11.21
CA PHE A 22 7.49 -2.08 -10.83
C PHE A 22 8.30 -1.15 -9.92
N GLU A 23 8.98 -1.70 -8.93
CA GLU A 23 9.79 -0.93 -8.00
C GLU A 23 10.97 -0.25 -8.71
N ARG A 24 11.69 -0.97 -9.56
CA ARG A 24 12.79 -0.41 -10.35
C ARG A 24 12.34 0.76 -11.24
N ASP A 25 11.18 0.63 -11.87
CA ASP A 25 10.75 1.57 -12.91
C ASP A 25 9.99 2.78 -12.35
N TYR A 26 9.33 2.64 -11.19
CA TYR A 26 8.43 3.67 -10.64
C TYR A 26 8.76 4.15 -9.22
N MET A 27 9.68 3.50 -8.52
CA MET A 27 10.06 3.89 -7.16
C MET A 27 11.52 4.33 -7.06
N PRO A 28 11.88 5.13 -6.05
CA PRO A 28 13.26 5.34 -5.69
C PRO A 28 13.98 4.02 -5.38
N PRO A 29 15.33 3.98 -5.42
CA PRO A 29 16.07 2.79 -5.05
C PRO A 29 15.64 2.25 -3.68
N ARG A 30 15.46 0.93 -3.56
CA ARG A 30 15.03 0.27 -2.31
C ARG A 30 15.80 0.74 -1.08
N SER A 31 17.11 0.97 -1.23
CA SER A 31 18.01 1.44 -0.17
C SER A 31 17.63 2.81 0.41
N SER A 32 16.91 3.65 -0.34
CA SER A 32 16.55 5.01 0.11
C SER A 32 15.32 5.03 1.02
N TYR A 33 14.49 3.99 1.02
CA TYR A 33 13.19 4.01 1.72
C TYR A 33 12.83 2.73 2.48
N ALA A 34 13.56 1.63 2.30
CA ALA A 34 13.22 0.35 2.94
C ALA A 34 13.26 0.37 4.47
N LEU A 35 14.12 1.19 5.04
CA LEU A 35 14.27 1.38 6.47
C LEU A 35 14.20 2.87 6.76
N TYR A 36 13.30 3.24 7.67
CA TYR A 36 13.13 4.61 8.11
C TYR A 36 13.40 4.69 9.62
N ALA A 37 14.40 5.48 10.00
CA ALA A 37 14.65 5.87 11.37
C ALA A 37 14.37 7.38 11.50
N PRO A 38 13.29 7.79 12.18
CA PRO A 38 13.08 9.20 12.47
C PRO A 38 14.25 9.77 13.30
N PRO A 39 14.49 11.09 13.24
CA PRO A 39 15.48 11.73 14.08
C PRO A 39 15.23 11.41 15.56
N PRO A 40 16.31 11.17 16.35
CA PRO A 40 16.18 10.90 17.77
C PRO A 40 15.50 12.07 18.48
N LYS A 41 14.60 11.75 19.40
CA LYS A 41 13.96 12.73 20.28
C LYS A 41 14.55 12.59 21.69
N PRO A 42 14.84 13.68 22.41
CA PRO A 42 15.46 13.60 23.74
C PRO A 42 14.70 12.72 24.73
N ASP A 43 13.37 12.75 24.65
CA ASP A 43 12.49 12.13 25.64
C ASP A 43 11.75 10.88 25.13
N ALA A 44 12.21 10.27 24.02
CA ALA A 44 11.55 9.08 23.47
C ALA A 44 12.55 8.07 22.90
N PRO A 45 12.27 6.76 23.04
CA PRO A 45 13.09 5.73 22.42
C PRO A 45 13.10 5.90 20.90
N THR A 46 14.29 5.76 20.29
CA THR A 46 14.42 5.75 18.83
C THR A 46 13.72 4.53 18.28
N LYS A 47 12.67 4.78 17.49
CA LYS A 47 11.98 3.73 16.73
C LYS A 47 12.61 3.61 15.35
N SER A 48 12.52 2.42 14.76
CA SER A 48 12.87 2.21 13.36
C SER A 48 11.71 1.51 12.68
N TYR A 49 11.52 1.75 11.38
CA TYR A 49 10.39 1.22 10.64
C TYR A 49 10.87 0.57 9.35
N LYS A 50 10.39 -0.64 9.10
CA LYS A 50 10.58 -1.36 7.84
C LYS A 50 9.39 -1.07 6.93
N ILE A 51 9.67 -0.64 5.71
CA ILE A 51 8.66 -0.38 4.68
C ILE A 51 8.77 -1.47 3.63
N ASN A 52 7.72 -2.24 3.41
CA ASN A 52 7.68 -3.29 2.40
C ASN A 52 6.58 -3.00 1.36
N LEU A 53 6.86 -3.36 0.10
CA LEU A 53 5.93 -3.23 -1.01
C LEU A 53 5.21 -4.56 -1.27
N TYR A 54 3.90 -4.50 -1.47
CA TYR A 54 3.06 -5.66 -1.78
C TYR A 54 2.08 -5.34 -2.90
N LYS A 55 1.71 -6.35 -3.70
CA LYS A 55 0.48 -6.33 -4.49
C LYS A 55 -0.71 -6.66 -3.59
N ALA A 56 -1.91 -6.19 -3.95
CA ALA A 56 -3.13 -6.49 -3.21
C ALA A 56 -3.36 -8.00 -2.99
N ASN A 57 -3.06 -8.84 -3.99
CA ASN A 57 -3.22 -10.29 -3.91
C ASN A 57 -2.13 -11.01 -3.09
N THR A 58 -0.97 -10.38 -2.87
CA THR A 58 0.14 -10.93 -2.06
C THR A 58 0.13 -10.44 -0.62
N LEU A 59 -0.68 -9.43 -0.30
CA LEU A 59 -0.77 -8.88 1.04
C LEU A 59 -1.54 -9.84 1.96
N HIS A 60 -0.96 -10.16 3.12
CA HIS A 60 -1.58 -11.08 4.06
C HIS A 60 -2.93 -10.51 4.58
N THR A 61 -3.93 -11.38 4.75
CA THR A 61 -5.28 -10.95 5.14
C THR A 61 -5.31 -10.22 6.49
N ARG A 62 -4.40 -10.56 7.40
CA ARG A 62 -4.23 -9.84 8.69
C ARG A 62 -3.79 -8.40 8.46
N ASP A 63 -2.80 -8.17 7.60
CA ASP A 63 -2.32 -6.82 7.26
C ASP A 63 -3.40 -6.01 6.55
N LEU A 64 -4.08 -6.61 5.56
CA LEU A 64 -5.18 -5.96 4.85
C LEU A 64 -6.29 -5.51 5.83
N THR A 65 -6.59 -6.34 6.83
CA THR A 65 -7.56 -6.02 7.87
C THR A 65 -7.06 -4.92 8.79
N ALA A 66 -5.78 -4.93 9.19
CA ALA A 66 -5.17 -3.85 9.97
C ALA A 66 -5.22 -2.51 9.21
N CYS A 67 -4.92 -2.52 7.90
CA CYS A 67 -5.05 -1.35 7.03
C CYS A 67 -6.50 -0.85 6.92
N LEU A 68 -7.47 -1.75 6.77
CA LEU A 68 -8.89 -1.38 6.72
C LEU A 68 -9.34 -0.71 8.03
N ASN A 69 -8.95 -1.29 9.17
CA ASN A 69 -9.25 -0.75 10.49
C ASN A 69 -8.59 0.63 10.68
N LEU A 70 -7.37 0.82 10.15
CA LEU A 70 -6.71 2.12 10.16
C LEU A 70 -7.52 3.16 9.37
N ILE A 71 -7.97 2.82 8.16
CA ILE A 71 -8.82 3.71 7.33
C ILE A 71 -10.13 4.04 8.04
N GLU A 72 -10.79 3.05 8.67
CA GLU A 72 -12.02 3.31 9.41
C GLU A 72 -11.79 4.30 10.56
N ARG A 73 -10.71 4.13 11.31
CA ARG A 73 -10.37 4.99 12.44
C ARG A 73 -10.02 6.41 12.02
N THR A 74 -9.27 6.59 10.94
CA THR A 74 -8.77 7.91 10.52
C THR A 74 -9.72 8.64 9.59
N SER A 75 -10.42 7.91 8.72
CA SER A 75 -11.25 8.47 7.64
C SER A 75 -12.72 8.06 7.70
N GLY A 76 -13.11 7.16 8.60
CA GLY A 76 -14.49 6.65 8.66
C GLY A 76 -15.53 7.74 8.88
N LYS A 77 -15.23 8.77 9.69
CA LYS A 77 -16.13 9.93 9.87
C LYS A 77 -16.36 10.68 8.56
N HIS A 78 -15.31 10.90 7.77
CA HIS A 78 -15.41 11.57 6.47
C HIS A 78 -16.21 10.72 5.47
N TYR A 79 -15.99 9.41 5.43
CA TYR A 79 -16.79 8.52 4.59
C TYR A 79 -18.27 8.52 4.95
N ARG A 80 -18.61 8.47 6.25
CA ARG A 80 -20.01 8.52 6.72
C ARG A 80 -20.71 9.84 6.35
N GLY A 81 -19.97 10.95 6.30
CA GLY A 81 -20.49 12.24 5.85
C GLY A 81 -20.55 12.40 4.32
N SER A 82 -20.00 11.45 3.56
CA SER A 82 -20.01 11.49 2.09
C SER A 82 -21.30 10.89 1.51
N ARG A 83 -21.62 11.21 0.26
CA ARG A 83 -22.77 10.64 -0.48
C ARG A 83 -22.79 9.12 -0.50
N LEU A 84 -21.63 8.47 -0.47
CA LEU A 84 -21.50 7.01 -0.55
C LEU A 84 -21.52 6.32 0.82
N GLY A 85 -21.38 7.08 1.91
CA GLY A 85 -21.26 6.53 3.27
C GLY A 85 -19.99 5.70 3.50
N TRP A 86 -19.91 5.09 4.69
CA TRP A 86 -18.90 4.09 5.01
C TRP A 86 -19.47 2.68 4.82
N ASN A 87 -18.78 1.85 4.04
CA ASN A 87 -19.09 0.43 3.90
C ASN A 87 -17.78 -0.36 3.90
N GLY A 88 -17.46 -0.99 5.03
CA GLY A 88 -16.20 -1.72 5.21
C GLY A 88 -16.04 -2.91 4.24
N VAL A 89 -17.14 -3.58 3.86
CA VAL A 89 -17.09 -4.67 2.88
C VAL A 89 -16.74 -4.15 1.50
N ARG A 90 -17.39 -3.06 1.06
CA ARG A 90 -17.08 -2.41 -0.22
C ARG A 90 -15.64 -1.89 -0.24
N LYS A 91 -15.20 -1.23 0.85
CA LYS A 91 -13.82 -0.72 0.95
C LYS A 91 -12.80 -1.85 0.95
N ARG A 92 -13.08 -2.98 1.61
CA ARG A 92 -12.24 -4.18 1.56
C ARG A 92 -12.12 -4.74 0.13
N ARG A 93 -13.21 -4.76 -0.63
CA ARG A 93 -13.18 -5.20 -2.05
C ARG A 93 -12.35 -4.24 -2.90
N GLU A 94 -12.54 -2.94 -2.73
CA GLU A 94 -11.74 -1.91 -3.39
C GLU A 94 -10.26 -2.07 -3.05
N MET A 95 -9.92 -2.32 -1.78
CA MET A 95 -8.56 -2.60 -1.32
C MET A 95 -7.96 -3.89 -1.93
N GLY A 96 -8.78 -4.81 -2.41
CA GLY A 96 -8.35 -6.04 -3.07
C GLY A 96 -8.15 -5.90 -4.59
N SER A 97 -8.34 -4.71 -5.17
CA SER A 97 -8.23 -4.54 -6.62
C SER A 97 -6.81 -4.82 -7.12
N TRP A 98 -6.74 -5.44 -8.31
CA TRP A 98 -5.49 -5.92 -8.93
C TRP A 98 -4.49 -4.80 -9.25
N ASP A 99 -5.00 -3.58 -9.44
CA ASP A 99 -4.25 -2.36 -9.73
C ASP A 99 -3.70 -1.69 -8.45
N LEU A 100 -4.06 -2.17 -7.26
CA LEU A 100 -3.56 -1.61 -6.00
C LEU A 100 -2.26 -2.25 -5.53
N ARG A 101 -1.37 -1.37 -5.05
CA ARG A 101 -0.10 -1.71 -4.40
C ARG A 101 -0.08 -1.08 -3.02
N TYR A 102 0.60 -1.74 -2.10
CA TYR A 102 0.65 -1.38 -0.69
C TYR A 102 2.07 -1.15 -0.24
N LEU A 103 2.34 0.03 0.32
CA LEU A 103 3.51 0.27 1.15
C LEU A 103 3.11 0.07 2.61
N VAL A 104 3.49 -1.07 3.17
CA VAL A 104 3.18 -1.43 4.55
C VAL A 104 4.37 -1.07 5.43
N VAL A 105 4.11 -0.27 6.45
CA VAL A 105 5.11 0.21 7.41
C VAL A 105 4.94 -0.54 8.73
N ARG A 106 6.02 -1.16 9.21
CA ARG A 106 6.06 -1.88 10.49
C ARG A 106 7.20 -1.39 11.36
N GLU A 107 6.96 -1.23 12.66
CA GLU A 107 8.02 -0.94 13.62
C GLU A 107 8.97 -2.15 13.75
N VAL A 108 10.28 -1.90 13.65
CA VAL A 108 11.32 -2.91 13.83
C VAL A 108 11.44 -3.22 15.32
N GLY A 109 11.34 -4.49 15.68
CA GLY A 109 11.41 -4.93 17.09
C GLY A 109 10.08 -4.86 17.84
N ALA A 110 9.01 -4.37 17.21
CA ALA A 110 7.67 -4.71 17.67
C ALA A 110 7.41 -6.16 17.26
N GLY A 111 7.41 -7.09 18.22
CA GLY A 111 7.15 -8.50 17.96
C GLY A 111 5.78 -8.69 17.30
N TRP A 112 5.78 -8.95 16.00
CA TRP A 112 4.61 -9.40 15.26
C TRP A 112 5.06 -10.61 14.45
N GLU A 113 4.86 -11.79 15.03
CA GLU A 113 4.84 -13.09 14.33
C GLU A 113 3.52 -13.30 13.57
#